data_AF-A0A951DD24-F1
#
_entry.id   AF-A0A951DD24-F1
#
_cell.length_a   1.000
_cell.length_b   1.000
_cell.length_c   1.000
_cell.angle_alpha   90.00
_cell.angle_beta   90.00
_cell.angle_gamma   90.00
#
_symmetry.space_group_name_H-M   'P 1'
#
loop_
_entity.id
_entity.type
_entity.pdbx_description
1 polymer ?
#
loop_
_entity_poly.entity_id
_entity_poly.type
_entity_poly.pdbx_seq_one_letter_code
_entity_poly.pdbx_strand_id
1 'polypeptide(L)'
;MHARISSFLAKNPGPRDIASAVSSSRREFLRGVTGAAAASTLFATSGKMLASPPMNRKVVVVTFGGGARDEETFMPDGQENIPLLLHELIPRATVFTQVVNRGILGHYVATASLATGVYETFNNFAAVSPQNPT
;
A
#
# COMPACT_ATOMS: atom_id res chain seq x y z
N MET A 1 -52.93 12.00 -63.51
CA MET A 1 -51.96 11.41 -62.56
C MET A 1 -51.39 12.54 -61.70
N HIS A 2 -51.85 12.68 -60.46
CA HIS A 2 -51.43 13.71 -59.52
C HIS A 2 -50.60 13.04 -58.41
N ALA A 3 -49.32 13.36 -58.30
CA ALA A 3 -48.50 13.00 -57.15
C ALA A 3 -48.37 14.24 -56.25
N ARG A 4 -48.99 14.20 -55.06
CA ARG A 4 -48.76 15.18 -54.00
C ARG A 4 -47.62 14.68 -53.12
N ILE A 5 -46.52 15.42 -53.10
CA ILE A 5 -45.44 15.29 -52.12
C ILE A 5 -45.95 15.91 -50.81
N SER A 6 -46.16 15.09 -49.79
CA SER A 6 -46.43 15.55 -48.42
C SER A 6 -45.12 16.02 -47.79
N SER A 7 -45.02 17.32 -47.51
CA SER A 7 -43.92 17.94 -46.78
C SER A 7 -43.94 17.52 -45.32
N PHE A 8 -42.89 16.82 -44.89
CA PHE A 8 -42.57 16.65 -43.46
C PHE A 8 -42.04 17.98 -42.93
N LEU A 9 -42.91 18.75 -42.25
CA LEU A 9 -42.48 19.91 -41.48
C LEU A 9 -41.73 19.43 -40.23
N ALA A 10 -40.41 19.55 -40.24
CA ALA A 10 -39.58 19.36 -39.06
C ALA A 10 -39.96 20.42 -38.01
N LYS A 11 -40.55 19.96 -36.90
CA LYS A 11 -40.87 20.79 -35.74
C LYS A 11 -39.55 21.25 -35.10
N ASN A 12 -39.34 22.56 -35.00
CA ASN A 12 -38.17 23.10 -34.29
C ASN A 12 -38.18 22.63 -32.83
N PRO A 13 -37.12 21.95 -32.34
CA PRO A 13 -37.08 21.46 -30.97
C PRO A 13 -37.07 22.65 -30.00
N GLY A 14 -37.92 22.58 -28.98
CA GLY A 14 -37.99 23.63 -27.98
C GLY A 14 -36.74 23.65 -27.10
N PRO A 15 -36.49 24.74 -26.36
CA PRO A 15 -35.35 24.84 -25.44
C PRO A 15 -35.26 23.68 -24.43
N ARG A 16 -36.41 23.10 -24.05
CA ARG A 16 -36.49 21.92 -23.16
C ARG A 16 -36.04 20.62 -23.83
N ASP A 17 -36.29 20.46 -25.14
CA ASP A 17 -35.86 19.30 -25.92
C ASP A 17 -34.34 19.33 -26.14
N ILE A 18 -33.78 20.53 -26.33
CA ILE A 18 -32.33 20.74 -26.41
C ILE A 18 -31.69 20.45 -25.04
N ALA A 19 -32.26 20.97 -23.95
CA ALA A 19 -31.76 20.72 -22.60
C ALA A 19 -31.83 19.23 -22.21
N SER A 20 -32.90 18.52 -22.58
CA SER A 20 -33.03 17.08 -22.31
C SER A 20 -32.03 16.25 -23.13
N ALA A 21 -31.82 16.57 -24.41
CA ALA A 21 -30.81 15.93 -25.26
C ALA A 21 -29.37 16.15 -24.72
N VAL A 22 -29.04 17.38 -24.30
CA VAL A 22 -27.73 17.71 -23.71
C VAL A 22 -27.54 17.04 -22.34
N SER A 23 -28.61 16.92 -21.54
CA SER A 23 -28.55 16.20 -20.27
C SER A 23 -28.34 14.69 -20.46
N SER A 24 -28.91 14.14 -21.53
CA SER A 24 -28.76 12.74 -21.91
C SER A 24 -27.31 12.48 -22.35
N SER A 25 -26.74 13.33 -23.21
CA SER A 25 -25.34 13.19 -23.65
C SER A 25 -24.33 13.36 -22.52
N ARG A 26 -24.56 14.28 -21.57
CA ARG A 26 -23.73 14.43 -20.36
C ARG A 26 -23.78 13.18 -19.48
N ARG A 27 -24.96 12.59 -19.29
CA ARG A 27 -25.12 11.37 -18.49
C ARG A 27 -24.43 10.18 -19.14
N GLU A 28 -24.57 10.02 -20.46
CA GLU A 28 -23.88 8.99 -21.26
C GLU A 28 -22.36 9.14 -21.11
N PHE A 29 -21.84 10.36 -21.25
CA PHE A 29 -20.44 10.67 -21.10
C PHE A 29 -19.92 10.35 -19.70
N LEU A 30 -20.63 10.77 -18.65
CA LEU A 30 -20.24 10.47 -17.26
C LEU A 30 -20.24 8.95 -17.01
N ARG A 31 -21.25 8.22 -17.50
CA ARG A 31 -21.27 6.75 -17.41
C ARG A 31 -20.08 6.12 -18.15
N GLY A 32 -19.71 6.64 -19.32
CA GLY A 32 -18.56 6.19 -20.09
C GLY A 32 -17.23 6.42 -19.34
N VAL A 33 -17.02 7.62 -18.81
CA VAL A 33 -15.79 7.96 -18.05
C VAL A 33 -15.70 7.16 -16.75
N THR A 34 -16.79 7.04 -15.99
CA THR A 34 -16.81 6.23 -14.76
C THR A 34 -16.60 4.75 -15.05
N GLY A 35 -17.21 4.21 -16.11
CA GLY A 35 -17.02 2.83 -16.55
C GLY A 35 -15.58 2.54 -16.98
N ALA A 36 -14.96 3.43 -17.75
CA ALA A 36 -13.57 3.29 -18.17
C ALA A 36 -12.58 3.35 -16.99
N ALA A 37 -12.82 4.24 -16.02
CA ALA A 37 -12.01 4.34 -14.81
C ALA A 37 -12.18 3.12 -13.88
N ALA A 38 -13.39 2.56 -13.76
CA ALA A 38 -13.63 1.35 -13.00
C ALA A 38 -13.02 0.10 -13.66
N ALA A 39 -13.04 0.03 -15.01
CA ALA A 39 -12.39 -1.05 -15.74
C ALA A 39 -10.85 -0.99 -15.57
N SER A 40 -10.25 0.21 -15.65
CA SER A 40 -8.79 0.33 -15.51
C SER A 40 -8.30 -0.06 -14.11
N THR A 41 -9.05 0.20 -13.04
CA THR A 41 -8.67 -0.23 -11.68
C THR A 41 -8.80 -1.74 -11.48
N LEU A 42 -9.80 -2.38 -12.10
CA LEU A 42 -9.98 -3.84 -12.03
C LEU A 42 -8.97 -4.61 -12.87
N PHE A 43 -8.53 -4.06 -14.01
CA PHE A 43 -7.54 -4.72 -14.87
C PHE A 43 -6.07 -4.33 -14.58
N ALA A 44 -5.81 -3.19 -13.93
CA ALA A 44 -4.45 -2.80 -13.52
C ALA A 44 -3.91 -3.67 -12.36
N THR A 45 -4.79 -4.35 -11.62
CA THR A 45 -4.41 -5.21 -10.48
C THR A 45 -4.10 -6.65 -10.87
N SER A 46 -4.34 -7.05 -12.12
CA SER A 46 -4.20 -8.44 -12.60
C SER A 46 -2.78 -8.84 -13.04
N GLY A 47 -1.78 -7.96 -12.96
CA GLY A 47 -0.50 -8.12 -13.66
C GLY A 47 0.77 -8.21 -12.82
N LYS A 48 0.70 -8.26 -11.48
CA LYS A 48 1.87 -8.53 -10.65
C LYS A 48 1.63 -9.78 -9.82
N MET A 49 1.56 -10.92 -10.50
CA MET A 49 1.91 -12.18 -9.84
C MET A 49 3.22 -11.96 -9.10
N LEU A 50 3.19 -12.16 -7.78
CA LEU A 50 4.36 -12.20 -6.93
C LEU A 50 5.30 -13.26 -7.51
N ALA A 51 6.26 -12.84 -8.34
CA ALA A 51 7.30 -13.73 -8.81
C ALA A 51 7.96 -14.32 -7.57
N SER A 52 7.93 -15.65 -7.45
CA SER A 52 8.63 -16.33 -6.35
C SER A 52 10.08 -15.85 -6.35
N PRO A 53 10.58 -15.34 -5.20
CA PRO A 53 11.92 -14.81 -5.15
C PRO A 53 12.91 -15.90 -5.57
N PRO A 54 13.96 -15.56 -6.34
CA PRO A 54 14.95 -16.54 -6.77
C PRO A 54 15.53 -17.28 -5.56
N MET A 55 15.59 -18.60 -5.69
CA MET A 55 15.84 -19.57 -4.60
C MET A 55 17.22 -19.42 -3.93
N ASN A 56 18.10 -18.57 -4.47
CA ASN A 56 19.48 -18.36 -4.02
C ASN A 56 19.74 -16.98 -3.39
N ARG A 57 18.70 -16.27 -2.90
CA ARG A 57 18.89 -14.99 -2.23
C ARG A 57 19.49 -15.19 -0.84
N LYS A 58 20.67 -14.62 -0.62
CA LYS A 58 21.22 -14.45 0.73
C LYS A 58 20.43 -13.37 1.46
N VAL A 59 20.08 -13.63 2.72
CA VAL A 59 19.43 -12.67 3.60
C VAL A 59 20.43 -12.24 4.67
N VAL A 60 20.56 -10.92 4.85
CA VAL A 60 21.36 -10.33 5.92
C VAL A 60 20.41 -9.62 6.87
N VAL A 61 20.46 -10.00 8.15
CA VAL A 61 19.71 -9.34 9.21
C VAL A 61 20.69 -8.47 9.99
N VAL A 62 20.43 -7.17 10.02
CA VAL A 62 21.23 -6.20 10.79
C VAL A 62 20.39 -5.73 11.97
N THR A 63 20.90 -5.94 13.18
CA THR A 63 20.27 -5.48 14.42
C THR A 63 21.21 -4.53 15.14
N PHE A 64 20.70 -3.37 15.55
CA PHE A 64 21.41 -2.49 16.46
C PHE A 64 21.16 -2.96 17.90
N GLY A 65 22.16 -3.59 18.54
CA GLY A 65 22.18 -3.73 20.02
C GLY A 65 22.13 -2.32 20.63
N GLY A 66 21.70 -2.06 21.86
CA GLY A 66 21.28 -0.70 22.26
C GLY A 66 19.94 -0.22 21.68
N GLY A 67 19.55 -0.68 20.48
CA GLY A 67 18.32 -0.29 19.79
C GLY A 67 18.52 0.88 18.83
N ALA A 68 17.42 1.30 18.18
CA ALA A 68 17.37 2.50 17.36
C ALA A 68 16.18 3.33 17.85
N ARG A 69 16.42 4.15 18.88
CA ARG A 69 15.37 5.00 19.47
C ARG A 69 14.97 6.07 18.47
N ASP A 70 13.69 6.42 18.46
CA ASP A 70 13.15 7.36 17.49
C ASP A 70 13.81 8.73 17.64
N GLU A 71 13.98 9.19 18.88
CA GLU A 71 14.59 10.48 19.24
C GLU A 71 16.05 10.60 18.77
N GLU A 72 16.77 9.47 18.74
CA GLU A 72 18.19 9.41 18.40
C GLU A 72 18.43 9.07 16.91
N THR A 73 17.41 8.55 16.21
CA THR A 73 17.56 7.99 14.86
C THR A 73 16.71 8.72 13.82
N PHE A 74 15.39 8.79 14.01
CA PHE A 74 14.45 9.24 12.97
C PHE A 74 13.82 10.60 13.24
N MET A 75 13.84 11.10 14.48
CA MET A 75 13.49 12.48 14.80
C MET A 75 14.49 13.46 14.15
N PRO A 76 14.08 14.70 13.83
CA PRO A 76 14.91 15.65 13.07
C PRO A 76 16.34 15.78 13.58
N ASP A 77 16.54 15.81 14.90
CA ASP A 77 17.86 15.92 15.52
C ASP A 77 18.70 14.64 15.36
N GLY A 78 18.07 13.46 15.28
CA GLY A 78 18.75 12.18 15.05
C GLY A 78 19.11 11.93 13.59
N GLN A 79 18.38 12.54 12.65
CA GLN A 79 18.53 12.31 11.20
C GLN A 79 19.92 12.67 10.67
N GLU A 80 20.61 13.61 11.30
CA GLU A 80 21.98 13.99 10.95
C GLU A 80 22.97 12.80 11.05
N ASN A 81 22.66 11.81 11.89
CA ASN A 81 23.49 10.63 12.11
C ASN A 81 23.24 9.50 11.11
N ILE A 82 22.17 9.58 10.31
CA ILE A 82 21.74 8.51 9.40
C ILE A 82 21.49 8.95 7.94
N PRO A 83 22.33 9.82 7.33
CA PRO A 83 22.06 10.38 6.00
C PRO A 83 21.95 9.31 4.90
N LEU A 84 22.74 8.23 4.99
CA LEU A 84 22.66 7.12 4.03
C LEU A 84 21.38 6.31 4.18
N LEU A 85 20.88 6.14 5.40
CA LEU A 85 19.62 5.43 5.64
C LEU A 85 18.47 6.20 5.01
N LEU A 86 18.43 7.52 5.20
CA LEU A 86 17.37 8.40 4.71
C LEU A 86 17.41 8.63 3.20
N HIS A 87 18.58 8.90 2.63
CA HIS A 87 18.70 9.37 1.26
C HIS A 87 18.98 8.25 0.24
N GLU A 88 19.56 7.13 0.66
CA GLU A 88 19.92 6.03 -0.25
C GLU A 88 19.08 4.77 -0.03
N LEU A 89 18.98 4.32 1.24
CA LEU A 89 18.37 3.02 1.55
C LEU A 89 16.84 3.08 1.59
N ILE A 90 16.26 3.96 2.39
CA ILE A 90 14.79 4.10 2.55
C ILE A 90 14.09 4.28 1.20
N PRO A 91 14.55 5.14 0.27
CA PRO A 91 13.89 5.33 -1.02
C PRO A 91 13.88 4.08 -1.92
N ARG A 92 14.75 3.10 -1.65
CA ARG A 92 14.88 1.84 -2.42
C ARG A 92 14.38 0.63 -1.64
N ALA A 93 13.88 0.82 -0.42
CA ALA A 93 13.46 -0.23 0.49
C ALA A 93 11.96 -0.21 0.73
N THR A 94 11.44 -1.30 1.27
CA THR A 94 10.12 -1.31 1.92
C THR A 94 10.33 -1.01 3.40
N VAL A 95 9.81 0.13 3.84
CA VAL A 95 10.00 0.62 5.21
C VAL A 95 8.74 0.40 6.02
N PHE A 96 8.90 -0.19 7.20
CA PHE A 96 7.84 -0.35 8.19
C PHE A 96 8.10 0.61 9.32
N THR A 97 7.27 1.65 9.45
CA THR A 97 7.41 2.68 10.49
C THR A 97 6.88 2.24 11.85
N GLN A 98 6.15 1.12 11.90
CA GLN A 98 5.53 0.58 13.11
C GLN A 98 5.77 -0.93 13.18
N VAL A 99 6.79 -1.31 13.94
CA VAL A 99 7.09 -2.71 14.24
C VAL A 99 7.02 -2.89 15.75
N VAL A 100 6.09 -3.72 16.21
CA VAL A 100 5.81 -3.88 17.64
C VAL A 100 6.28 -5.24 18.11
N ASN A 101 7.21 -5.26 19.07
CA ASN A 101 7.53 -6.42 19.86
C ASN A 101 6.57 -6.49 21.06
N ARG A 102 5.78 -7.57 21.16
CA ARG A 102 4.86 -7.82 22.30
C ARG A 102 5.46 -8.73 23.38
N GLY A 103 6.65 -9.28 23.14
CA GLY A 103 7.39 -10.09 24.11
C GLY A 103 8.28 -9.25 25.01
N ILE A 104 9.20 -9.92 25.70
CA ILE A 104 10.14 -9.27 26.60
C ILE A 104 11.15 -8.44 25.79
N LEU A 105 11.42 -7.21 26.23
CA LEU A 105 12.34 -6.29 25.58
C LEU A 105 13.76 -6.55 26.11
N GLY A 106 14.61 -7.13 25.26
CA GLY A 106 16.02 -7.37 25.54
C GLY A 106 16.75 -7.88 24.30
N HIS A 107 18.06 -7.63 24.18
CA HIS A 107 18.81 -7.97 22.96
C HIS A 107 18.73 -9.44 22.59
N TYR A 108 19.00 -10.32 23.57
CA TYR A 108 18.90 -11.76 23.37
C TYR A 108 17.49 -12.18 22.94
N VAL A 109 16.47 -11.77 23.71
CA VAL A 109 15.09 -12.18 23.50
C VAL A 109 14.53 -11.70 22.15
N ALA A 110 14.79 -10.44 21.79
CA ALA A 110 14.33 -9.87 20.53
C ALA A 110 14.99 -10.56 19.34
N THR A 111 16.30 -10.82 19.40
CA THR A 111 17.02 -11.54 18.34
C THR A 111 16.56 -12.99 18.21
N ALA A 112 16.35 -13.70 19.33
CA ALA A 112 15.80 -15.05 19.31
C ALA A 112 14.39 -15.07 18.69
N SER A 113 13.55 -14.08 19.03
CA SER A 113 12.20 -13.94 18.45
C SER A 113 12.24 -13.67 16.95
N LEU A 114 13.19 -12.85 16.48
CA LEU A 114 13.38 -12.60 15.05
C LEU A 114 13.85 -13.85 14.29
N ALA A 115 14.74 -14.65 14.89
CA ALA A 115 15.31 -15.83 14.26
C ALA A 115 14.32 -17.02 14.22
N THR A 116 13.45 -17.14 15.23
CA THR A 116 12.55 -18.30 15.40
C THR A 116 11.10 -18.00 15.04
N GLY A 117 10.70 -16.73 15.03
CA GLY A 117 9.30 -16.33 14.89
C GLY A 117 8.45 -16.56 16.15
N VAL A 118 9.07 -16.90 17.29
CA VAL A 118 8.39 -17.19 18.56
C VAL A 118 8.82 -16.20 19.63
N TYR A 119 7.87 -15.60 20.34
CA TYR A 119 8.18 -14.74 21.48
C TYR A 119 8.69 -15.58 22.66
N GLU A 120 9.79 -15.14 23.27
CA GLU A 120 10.19 -15.64 24.58
C GLU A 120 9.15 -15.24 25.62
N THR A 121 8.82 -16.20 26.48
CA THR A 121 7.85 -16.01 27.57
C THR A 121 8.54 -16.09 28.93
N PHE A 122 9.76 -16.62 28.97
CA PHE A 122 10.54 -16.70 30.17
C PHE A 122 11.29 -15.39 30.44
N ASN A 123 11.09 -14.82 31.64
CA ASN A 123 11.81 -13.63 32.07
C ASN A 123 13.27 -13.96 32.38
N ASN A 124 14.14 -13.72 31.40
CA ASN A 124 15.58 -13.91 31.47
C ASN A 124 16.32 -12.94 32.41
N PHE A 125 15.60 -11.99 33.03
CA PHE A 125 16.12 -11.14 34.12
C PHE A 125 15.74 -11.66 35.50
N ALA A 126 14.88 -12.67 35.59
CA ALA A 126 14.46 -13.24 36.86
C ALA A 126 15.53 -14.22 37.38
N ALA A 127 15.77 -14.20 38.69
CA ALA A 127 16.69 -15.12 39.36
C ALA A 127 16.06 -16.52 39.58
N VAL A 128 15.32 -17.02 38.59
CA VAL A 128 14.74 -18.36 38.59
C VAL A 128 15.24 -19.11 37.36
N SER A 129 15.35 -20.43 37.44
CA SER A 129 15.75 -21.26 36.30
C SER A 129 14.52 -21.64 35.46
N PRO A 130 14.66 -21.78 34.13
CA PRO A 130 13.60 -22.33 33.29
C PRO A 130 13.25 -23.78 33.68
N GLN A 131 11.99 -24.18 33.51
CA GLN A 131 11.55 -25.56 33.77
C GLN A 131 12.14 -26.58 32.77
N ASN A 132 12.49 -26.14 31.56
CA ASN A 132 13.21 -26.96 30.57
C ASN A 132 14.23 -26.08 29.85
N PRO A 133 15.46 -26.58 29.58
CA PRO A 133 16.37 -25.93 28.65
C PRO A 133 15.78 -26.01 27.23
N THR A 134 15.90 -24.92 26.48
CA THR A 134 15.65 -24.90 25.04
C THR A 134 16.77 -25.58 24.27
#